data_AF-A0A8S8YS60-F1
#
_entry.id   AF-A0A8S8YS60-F1
#
_cell.length_a   1.000
_cell.length_b   1.000
_cell.length_c   1.000
_cell.angle_alpha   90.00
_cell.angle_beta   90.00
_cell.angle_gamma   90.00
#
_symmetry.space_group_name_H-M   'P 1'
#
loop_
_entity.id
_entity.type
_entity.pdbx_description
1 polymer ?
#
loop_
_entity_poly.entity_id
_entity_poly.type
_entity_poly.pdbx_seq_one_letter_code
_entity_poly.pdbx_strand_id
1 'polypeptide(L)'
;MSELPITPSPPESPPSPGIVVLGRFQPFHRGHESLLIAAEEWRRENADNHSLIIAIGSSNREESLQNPWSSDERSAMIEVWLSESGIQDAEIVSIPDIEDPPNWVAHAEQYHGMAGVLFTSDAPSAELYGEAGWQVMTTPLDNRESFEGWRVRETARMLSTIGDEEAVRAVLSQTVPSVVVEYMVRNDALRRLAFLGEGGEPVG
;
A
#
# COMPACT_ATOMS: atom_id res chain seq x y z
N MET A 1 16.55 15.32 -15.05
CA MET A 1 15.60 14.90 -14.01
C MET A 1 16.45 14.71 -12.77
N SER A 2 16.08 15.32 -11.63
CA SER A 2 16.79 15.05 -10.37
C SER A 2 16.47 13.62 -9.96
N GLU A 3 17.49 12.85 -9.59
CA GLU A 3 17.30 11.51 -9.02
C GLU A 3 16.31 11.60 -7.83
N LEU A 4 15.36 10.67 -7.75
CA LEU A 4 14.44 10.59 -6.63
C LEU A 4 15.25 10.33 -5.33
N PRO A 5 15.05 11.12 -4.26
CA PRO A 5 15.74 10.87 -3.02
C PRO A 5 15.39 9.48 -2.47
N ILE A 6 16.39 8.72 -2.03
CA ILE A 6 16.18 7.40 -1.44
C ILE A 6 15.84 7.59 0.04
N THR A 7 14.53 7.66 0.32
CA THR A 7 13.99 7.82 1.67
C THR A 7 12.80 6.87 1.90
N PRO A 8 12.82 6.01 2.93
CA PRO A 8 13.89 5.86 3.93
C PRO A 8 15.13 5.14 3.36
N SER A 9 16.26 5.19 4.07
CA SER A 9 17.36 4.25 3.83
C SER A 9 16.96 2.83 4.29
N PRO A 10 17.60 1.77 3.78
CA PRO A 10 17.35 0.42 4.26
C PRO A 10 17.57 0.30 5.78
N PRO A 11 16.79 -0.52 6.50
CA PRO A 11 17.04 -0.81 7.91
C PRO A 11 18.41 -1.47 8.11
N GLU A 12 19.08 -1.20 9.24
CA GLU A 12 20.36 -1.84 9.59
C GLU A 12 20.24 -3.37 9.68
N SER A 13 19.06 -3.85 10.06
CA SER A 13 18.69 -5.26 10.10
C SER A 13 17.33 -5.42 9.42
N PRO A 14 17.29 -5.88 8.15
CA PRO A 14 16.02 -6.14 7.49
C PRO A 14 15.26 -7.27 8.20
N PRO A 15 13.92 -7.35 7.99
CA PRO A 15 13.10 -8.41 8.55
C PRO A 15 13.67 -9.81 8.26
N SER A 16 13.38 -10.74 9.17
CA SER A 16 13.63 -12.17 8.94
C SER A 16 12.76 -12.69 7.78
N PRO A 17 13.04 -13.88 7.23
CA PRO A 17 12.23 -14.41 6.15
C PRO A 17 10.74 -14.40 6.48
N GLY A 18 9.93 -13.96 5.53
CA GLY A 18 8.52 -13.64 5.77
C GLY A 18 7.62 -13.78 4.55
N ILE A 19 6.32 -13.55 4.76
CA ILE A 19 5.33 -13.45 3.68
C ILE A 19 5.20 -11.98 3.30
N VAL A 20 5.68 -11.61 2.12
CA VAL A 20 5.73 -10.21 1.68
C VAL A 20 4.49 -9.89 0.86
N VAL A 21 3.71 -8.89 1.31
CA VAL A 21 2.65 -8.26 0.52
C VAL A 21 3.10 -6.86 0.15
N LEU A 22 3.35 -6.65 -1.15
CA LEU A 22 3.83 -5.38 -1.70
C LEU A 22 2.67 -4.57 -2.29
N GLY A 23 2.60 -3.28 -1.95
CA GLY A 23 1.64 -2.38 -2.54
C GLY A 23 1.98 -0.91 -2.32
N ARG A 24 1.38 -0.02 -3.11
CA ARG A 24 1.48 1.42 -2.84
C ARG A 24 0.56 1.88 -1.73
N PHE A 25 -0.56 1.19 -1.49
CA PHE A 25 -1.54 1.55 -0.45
C PHE A 25 -2.01 3.03 -0.52
N GLN A 26 -2.39 3.51 -1.72
CA GLN A 26 -2.83 4.89 -1.97
C GLN A 26 -4.36 4.98 -2.24
N PRO A 27 -5.24 4.93 -1.24
CA PRO A 27 -4.99 4.67 0.19
C PRO A 27 -5.00 3.15 0.48
N PHE A 28 -4.86 2.76 1.75
CA PHE A 28 -5.28 1.42 2.17
C PHE A 28 -6.79 1.26 1.93
N HIS A 29 -7.21 0.13 1.37
CA HIS A 29 -8.59 -0.09 0.92
C HIS A 29 -8.97 -1.56 0.97
N ARG A 30 -10.24 -1.90 0.74
CA ARG A 30 -10.78 -3.27 0.92
C ARG A 30 -10.08 -4.33 0.08
N GLY A 31 -9.63 -3.99 -1.13
CA GLY A 31 -8.78 -4.90 -1.93
C GLY A 31 -7.45 -5.27 -1.24
N HIS A 32 -6.81 -4.33 -0.54
CA HIS A 32 -5.59 -4.60 0.23
C HIS A 32 -5.91 -5.42 1.49
N GLU A 33 -7.01 -5.10 2.18
CA GLU A 33 -7.52 -5.87 3.32
C GLU A 33 -7.75 -7.34 2.93
N SER A 34 -8.46 -7.61 1.83
CA SER A 34 -8.67 -8.97 1.33
C SER A 34 -7.37 -9.70 1.00
N LEU A 35 -6.41 -9.02 0.36
CA LEU A 35 -5.11 -9.61 0.02
C LEU A 35 -4.32 -9.98 1.28
N LEU A 36 -4.30 -9.10 2.29
CA LEU A 36 -3.57 -9.33 3.54
C LEU A 36 -4.22 -10.42 4.39
N ILE A 37 -5.55 -10.50 4.43
CA ILE A 37 -6.26 -11.59 5.11
C ILE A 37 -5.92 -12.93 4.45
N ALA A 38 -5.96 -13.01 3.12
CA ALA A 38 -5.59 -14.22 2.40
C ALA A 38 -4.12 -14.61 2.61
N ALA A 39 -3.21 -13.62 2.64
CA ALA A 39 -1.79 -13.85 2.93
C ALA A 39 -1.59 -14.38 4.37
N GLU A 40 -2.31 -13.82 5.35
CA GLU A 40 -2.26 -14.28 6.74
C GLU A 40 -2.81 -15.70 6.90
N GLU A 41 -3.94 -16.02 6.27
CA GLU A 41 -4.51 -17.37 6.27
C GLU A 41 -3.50 -18.38 5.70
N TRP A 42 -2.92 -18.06 4.54
CA TRP A 42 -1.88 -18.88 3.93
C TRP A 42 -0.65 -19.03 4.84
N ARG A 43 -0.19 -17.94 5.46
CA ARG A 43 0.93 -17.93 6.40
C ARG A 43 0.69 -18.86 7.56
N ARG A 44 -0.48 -18.79 8.21
CA ARG A 44 -0.83 -19.67 9.35
C ARG A 44 -0.84 -21.15 8.97
N GLU A 45 -1.25 -21.47 7.75
CA GLU A 45 -1.33 -22.86 7.29
C GLU A 45 0.03 -23.43 6.83
N ASN A 46 0.90 -22.59 6.28
CA ASN A 46 2.10 -23.05 5.55
C ASN A 46 3.44 -22.57 6.14
N ALA A 47 3.43 -21.52 6.97
CA ALA A 47 4.61 -20.81 7.45
C ALA A 47 4.34 -20.06 8.77
N ASP A 48 3.73 -20.72 9.76
CA ASP A 48 3.29 -20.11 11.03
C ASP A 48 4.41 -19.45 11.85
N ASN A 49 5.65 -19.86 11.61
CA ASN A 49 6.87 -19.32 12.20
C ASN A 49 7.48 -18.12 11.45
N HIS A 50 6.87 -17.66 10.36
CA HIS A 50 7.31 -16.50 9.58
C HIS A 50 6.43 -15.28 9.87
N SER A 51 6.97 -14.06 9.80
CA SER A 51 6.18 -12.82 9.92
C SER A 51 5.38 -12.52 8.64
N LEU A 52 4.30 -11.75 8.76
CA LEU A 52 3.67 -11.07 7.61
C LEU A 52 4.35 -9.70 7.41
N ILE A 53 4.96 -9.48 6.25
CA ILE A 53 5.66 -8.23 5.92
C ILE A 53 4.82 -7.42 4.93
N ILE A 54 4.37 -6.25 5.36
CA ILE A 54 3.57 -5.32 4.55
C ILE A 54 4.51 -4.24 4.00
N ALA A 55 4.87 -4.39 2.72
CA ALA A 55 5.84 -3.54 2.05
C ALA A 55 5.15 -2.39 1.31
N ILE A 56 5.28 -1.17 1.84
CA ILE A 56 4.78 0.06 1.24
C ILE A 56 5.77 0.55 0.18
N GLY A 57 5.47 0.29 -1.09
CA GLY A 57 6.26 0.78 -2.22
C GLY A 57 6.07 2.27 -2.51
N SER A 58 6.93 2.83 -3.35
CA SER A 58 6.88 4.25 -3.76
C SER A 58 6.90 5.21 -2.56
N SER A 59 7.70 4.92 -1.53
CA SER A 59 7.78 5.74 -0.30
C SER A 59 8.35 7.14 -0.51
N ASN A 60 9.15 7.32 -1.56
CA ASN A 60 9.83 8.57 -1.91
C ASN A 60 9.12 9.40 -3.00
N ARG A 61 7.91 9.01 -3.42
CA ARG A 61 7.15 9.79 -4.40
C ARG A 61 6.59 11.05 -3.76
N GLU A 62 6.72 12.15 -4.50
CA GLU A 62 6.10 13.43 -4.13
C GLU A 62 4.58 13.36 -4.16
N GLU A 63 3.96 14.24 -3.37
CA GLU A 63 2.51 14.35 -3.29
C GLU A 63 1.91 14.66 -4.67
N SER A 64 0.95 13.83 -5.08
CA SER A 64 0.28 13.96 -6.37
C SER A 64 -1.07 13.25 -6.35
N LEU A 65 -1.93 13.43 -7.37
CA LEU A 65 -3.19 12.67 -7.47
C LEU A 65 -2.98 11.15 -7.53
N GLN A 66 -1.79 10.70 -7.95
CA GLN A 66 -1.44 9.28 -7.97
C GLN A 66 -0.88 8.80 -6.62
N ASN A 67 -0.20 9.69 -5.88
CA ASN A 67 0.40 9.43 -4.57
C ASN A 67 0.03 10.53 -3.57
N PRO A 68 -1.24 10.64 -3.16
CA PRO A 68 -1.69 11.78 -2.35
C PRO A 68 -1.32 11.66 -0.87
N TRP A 69 -1.00 10.44 -0.39
CA TRP A 69 -0.59 10.21 0.99
C TRP A 69 0.88 9.81 1.08
N SER A 70 1.58 10.31 2.10
CA SER A 70 2.98 9.96 2.37
C SER A 70 3.14 8.50 2.78
N SER A 71 4.39 8.01 2.88
CA SER A 71 4.62 6.66 3.43
C SER A 71 4.10 6.53 4.86
N ASP A 72 4.35 7.53 5.70
CA ASP A 72 3.94 7.51 7.11
C ASP A 72 2.42 7.51 7.27
N GLU A 73 1.71 8.26 6.43
CA GLU A 73 0.24 8.28 6.46
C GLU A 73 -0.35 6.93 6.04
N ARG A 74 0.27 6.27 5.06
CA ARG A 74 -0.13 4.93 4.62
C ARG A 74 0.19 3.87 5.67
N SER A 75 1.35 3.95 6.31
CA SER A 75 1.69 3.11 7.46
C SER A 75 0.64 3.27 8.55
N ALA A 76 0.30 4.50 8.93
CA ALA A 76 -0.71 4.75 9.96
C ALA A 76 -2.11 4.20 9.58
N MET A 77 -2.51 4.27 8.30
CA MET A 77 -3.73 3.62 7.82
C MET A 77 -3.70 2.09 7.99
N ILE A 78 -2.56 1.48 7.71
CA ILE A 78 -2.38 0.02 7.86
C ILE A 78 -2.34 -0.36 9.34
N GLU A 79 -1.66 0.42 10.19
CA GLU A 79 -1.55 0.21 11.64
C GLU A 79 -2.92 0.24 12.32
N VAL A 80 -3.77 1.23 12.01
CA VAL A 80 -5.12 1.28 12.58
C VAL A 80 -5.97 0.09 12.14
N TRP A 81 -5.81 -0.37 10.90
CA TRP A 81 -6.48 -1.58 10.42
C TRP A 81 -5.95 -2.85 11.12
N LEU A 82 -4.63 -3.00 11.25
CA LEU A 82 -4.00 -4.13 11.96
C LEU A 82 -4.48 -4.22 13.40
N SER A 83 -4.71 -3.09 14.06
CA SER A 83 -5.20 -3.06 15.44
C SER A 83 -6.59 -3.69 15.63
N GLU A 84 -7.38 -3.80 14.56
CA GLU A 84 -8.71 -4.41 14.55
C GLU A 84 -8.79 -5.75 13.78
N SER A 85 -7.76 -6.09 12.98
CA SER A 85 -7.79 -7.27 12.12
C SER A 85 -7.55 -8.59 12.86
N GLY A 86 -6.93 -8.54 14.05
CA GLY A 86 -6.52 -9.73 14.81
C GLY A 86 -5.30 -10.45 14.22
N ILE A 87 -4.62 -9.83 13.25
CA ILE A 87 -3.32 -10.29 12.73
C ILE A 87 -2.25 -9.95 13.76
N GLN A 88 -1.48 -10.97 14.15
CA GLN A 88 -0.32 -10.84 15.04
C GLN A 88 0.95 -11.07 14.21
N ASP A 89 2.08 -10.55 14.67
CA ASP A 89 3.39 -10.71 14.01
C ASP A 89 3.43 -10.18 12.56
N ALA A 90 2.92 -8.95 12.39
CA ALA A 90 3.03 -8.20 11.15
C ALA A 90 4.07 -7.07 11.28
N GLU A 91 4.87 -6.88 10.24
CA GLU A 91 5.89 -5.83 10.13
C GLU A 91 5.57 -4.93 8.93
N ILE A 92 5.62 -3.61 9.13
CA ILE A 92 5.42 -2.64 8.05
C ILE A 92 6.78 -2.06 7.65
N VAL A 93 7.12 -2.11 6.37
CA VAL A 93 8.35 -1.52 5.83
C VAL A 93 8.00 -0.58 4.68
N SER A 94 8.81 0.46 4.49
CA SER A 94 8.65 1.43 3.39
C SER A 94 9.81 1.33 2.42
N ILE A 95 9.52 1.22 1.13
CA ILE A 95 10.49 0.97 0.07
C ILE A 95 10.45 2.14 -0.92
N PRO A 96 11.55 2.92 -1.05
CA PRO A 96 11.64 3.98 -2.05
C PRO A 96 11.80 3.37 -3.44
N ASP A 97 11.21 4.02 -4.44
CA ASP A 97 11.44 3.64 -5.83
C ASP A 97 12.87 4.02 -6.25
N ILE A 98 13.45 3.19 -7.13
CA ILE A 98 14.68 3.46 -7.87
C ILE A 98 14.37 3.59 -9.36
N GLU A 99 15.16 4.36 -10.10
CA GLU A 99 15.07 4.47 -11.56
C GLU A 99 15.84 3.35 -12.29
N ASP A 100 15.81 2.13 -11.73
CA ASP A 100 16.54 0.97 -12.25
C ASP A 100 15.69 -0.32 -12.11
N PRO A 101 14.71 -0.52 -13.01
CA PRO A 101 13.76 -1.64 -12.91
C PRO A 101 14.40 -3.03 -12.81
N PRO A 102 15.48 -3.37 -13.56
CA PRO A 102 16.16 -4.66 -13.43
C PRO A 102 16.68 -4.97 -12.02
N ASN A 103 17.06 -3.95 -11.25
CA ASN A 103 17.59 -4.11 -9.90
C ASN A 103 16.56 -3.84 -8.80
N TRP A 104 15.28 -3.67 -9.16
CA TRP A 104 14.24 -3.28 -8.21
C TRP A 104 14.04 -4.32 -7.09
N VAL A 105 14.03 -5.63 -7.41
CA VAL A 105 13.85 -6.69 -6.39
C VAL A 105 15.06 -6.73 -5.45
N ALA A 106 16.27 -6.73 -5.99
CA ALA A 106 17.50 -6.71 -5.17
C ALA A 106 17.58 -5.47 -4.27
N HIS A 107 17.02 -4.34 -4.70
CA HIS A 107 16.85 -3.15 -3.86
C HIS A 107 15.77 -3.35 -2.79
N ALA A 108 14.59 -3.85 -3.16
CA ALA A 108 13.48 -4.09 -2.24
C ALA A 108 13.84 -5.10 -1.12
N GLU A 109 14.65 -6.12 -1.44
CA GLU A 109 15.19 -7.11 -0.50
C GLU A 109 15.98 -6.48 0.65
N GLN A 110 16.59 -5.31 0.44
CA GLN A 110 17.28 -4.57 1.50
C GLN A 110 16.33 -4.05 2.57
N TYR A 111 15.03 -3.94 2.26
CA TYR A 111 13.99 -3.41 3.14
C TYR A 111 13.11 -4.52 3.72
N HIS A 112 12.61 -5.44 2.89
CA HIS A 112 11.70 -6.49 3.32
C HIS A 112 12.38 -7.85 3.57
N GLY A 113 13.71 -7.94 3.44
CA GLY A 113 14.48 -9.17 3.61
C GLY A 113 14.69 -9.97 2.33
N MET A 114 15.76 -10.76 2.29
CA MET A 114 16.27 -11.47 1.10
C MET A 114 15.66 -12.86 0.85
N ALA A 115 14.81 -13.36 1.74
CA ALA A 115 14.18 -14.66 1.60
C ALA A 115 12.74 -14.60 2.08
N GLY A 116 11.85 -15.36 1.44
CA GLY A 116 10.43 -15.35 1.79
C GLY A 116 9.55 -15.76 0.62
N VAL A 117 8.27 -15.42 0.74
CA VAL A 117 7.27 -15.64 -0.30
C VAL A 117 6.63 -14.30 -0.65
N LEU A 118 6.62 -13.92 -1.93
CA LEU A 118 5.78 -12.81 -2.37
C LEU A 118 4.34 -13.33 -2.49
N PHE A 119 3.42 -12.73 -1.75
CA PHE A 119 1.99 -12.98 -1.86
C PHE A 119 1.33 -11.80 -2.56
N THR A 120 0.78 -12.02 -3.77
CA THR A 120 0.29 -10.92 -4.61
C THR A 120 -0.88 -11.32 -5.49
N SER A 121 -1.64 -10.34 -5.95
CA SER A 121 -2.60 -10.49 -7.04
C SER A 121 -2.20 -9.74 -8.31
N ASP A 122 -1.07 -9.04 -8.25
CA ASP A 122 -0.55 -8.21 -9.33
C ASP A 122 0.39 -9.03 -10.22
N ALA A 123 -0.03 -9.27 -11.46
CA ALA A 123 0.73 -10.09 -12.42
C ALA A 123 2.13 -9.52 -12.74
N PRO A 124 2.31 -8.21 -12.96
CA PRO A 124 3.65 -7.63 -13.13
C PRO A 124 4.57 -7.88 -11.92
N SER A 125 4.08 -7.68 -10.70
CA SER A 125 4.87 -7.96 -9.49
C SER A 125 5.21 -9.45 -9.36
N ALA A 126 4.26 -10.33 -9.70
CA ALA A 126 4.47 -11.78 -9.68
C ALA A 126 5.55 -12.23 -10.68
N GLU A 127 5.54 -11.69 -11.89
CA GLU A 127 6.54 -11.95 -12.92
C GLU A 127 7.91 -11.44 -12.48
N LEU A 128 8.00 -10.17 -12.06
CA LEU A 128 9.24 -9.53 -11.63
C LEU A 128 9.95 -10.29 -10.48
N TYR A 129 9.20 -10.70 -9.45
CA TYR A 129 9.77 -11.48 -8.34
C TYR A 129 10.10 -12.92 -8.74
N GLY A 130 9.27 -13.53 -9.60
CA GLY A 130 9.54 -14.87 -10.13
C GLY A 130 10.83 -14.93 -10.94
N GLU A 131 11.10 -13.93 -11.77
CA GLU A 131 12.36 -13.78 -12.51
C GLU A 131 13.57 -13.59 -11.59
N ALA A 132 13.37 -12.92 -10.45
CA ALA A 132 14.38 -12.78 -9.40
C ALA A 132 14.57 -14.04 -8.53
N GLY A 133 13.80 -15.11 -8.78
CA GLY A 133 13.94 -16.39 -8.09
C GLY A 133 13.18 -16.53 -6.77
N TRP A 134 12.28 -15.59 -6.45
CA TRP A 134 11.41 -15.70 -5.28
C TRP A 134 10.32 -16.75 -5.48
N GLN A 135 9.89 -17.37 -4.38
CA GLN A 135 8.63 -18.09 -4.36
C GLN A 135 7.49 -17.06 -4.44
N VAL A 136 6.60 -17.23 -5.42
CA VAL A 136 5.47 -16.32 -5.64
C VAL A 136 4.16 -17.08 -5.47
N MET A 137 3.29 -16.55 -4.62
CA MET A 137 1.92 -17.04 -4.45
C MET A 137 0.94 -16.01 -4.96
N THR A 138 0.12 -16.43 -5.92
CA THR A 138 -0.90 -15.59 -6.53
C THR A 138 -2.29 -15.94 -6.03
N THR A 139 -3.08 -14.92 -5.72
CA THR A 139 -4.52 -15.07 -5.44
C THR A 139 -5.31 -14.15 -6.36
N PRO A 140 -6.47 -14.58 -6.90
CA PRO A 140 -7.41 -13.65 -7.50
C PRO A 140 -7.92 -12.67 -6.43
N LEU A 141 -8.11 -11.40 -6.80
CA LEU A 141 -8.85 -10.45 -5.97
C LEU A 141 -10.34 -10.56 -6.26
N ASP A 142 -11.12 -10.75 -5.21
CA ASP A 142 -12.56 -10.57 -5.28
C ASP A 142 -12.90 -9.11 -5.58
N ASN A 143 -13.87 -8.90 -6.48
CA ASN A 143 -14.40 -7.58 -6.84
C ASN A 143 -13.33 -6.57 -7.29
N ARG A 144 -12.35 -7.04 -8.06
CA ARG A 144 -11.22 -6.23 -8.58
C ARG A 144 -11.69 -4.94 -9.20
N GLU A 145 -12.82 -4.94 -9.92
CA GLU A 145 -13.37 -3.74 -10.53
C GLU A 145 -13.62 -2.63 -9.51
N SER A 146 -14.16 -2.93 -8.33
CA SER A 146 -14.55 -1.90 -7.34
C SER A 146 -13.42 -1.48 -6.41
N PHE A 147 -12.40 -2.33 -6.23
CA PHE A 147 -11.32 -2.13 -5.25
C PHE A 147 -9.98 -1.78 -5.91
N GLU A 148 -10.02 -0.96 -6.96
CA GLU A 148 -8.82 -0.40 -7.56
C GLU A 148 -8.48 0.95 -6.92
N GLY A 149 -7.22 1.13 -6.52
CA GLY A 149 -6.79 2.35 -5.84
C GLY A 149 -7.13 3.64 -6.59
N TRP A 150 -7.13 3.65 -7.93
CA TRP A 150 -7.52 4.84 -8.70
C TRP A 150 -9.00 5.21 -8.50
N ARG A 151 -9.92 4.22 -8.44
CA ARG A 151 -11.34 4.47 -8.18
C ARG A 151 -11.58 4.98 -6.77
N VAL A 152 -10.85 4.40 -5.81
CA VAL A 152 -10.90 4.83 -4.40
C VAL A 152 -10.43 6.29 -4.29
N ARG A 153 -9.32 6.66 -4.93
CA ARG A 153 -8.83 8.04 -4.96
C ARG A 153 -9.80 9.02 -5.62
N GLU A 154 -10.44 8.63 -6.72
CA GLU A 154 -11.44 9.49 -7.37
C GLU A 154 -12.67 9.71 -6.47
N THR A 155 -13.15 8.67 -5.79
CA THR A 155 -14.26 8.82 -4.83
C THR A 155 -13.85 9.71 -3.65
N ALA A 156 -12.65 9.48 -3.08
CA ALA A 156 -12.08 10.32 -2.03
C ALA A 156 -11.94 11.78 -2.47
N ARG A 157 -11.53 12.02 -3.72
CA ARG A 157 -11.40 13.35 -4.31
C ARG A 157 -12.76 14.04 -4.45
N MET A 158 -13.78 13.35 -4.95
CA MET A 158 -15.16 13.89 -5.03
C MET A 158 -15.70 14.29 -3.66
N LEU A 159 -15.28 13.59 -2.61
CA LEU A 159 -15.69 13.84 -1.22
C LEU A 159 -14.83 14.86 -0.48
N SER A 160 -13.69 15.28 -1.05
CA SER A 160 -12.65 16.07 -0.36
C SER A 160 -13.08 17.46 0.12
N THR A 161 -14.18 18.00 -0.41
CA THR A 161 -14.74 19.31 -0.03
C THR A 161 -16.10 19.19 0.66
N ILE A 162 -16.58 17.97 0.88
CA ILE A 162 -17.86 17.70 1.53
C ILE A 162 -17.68 17.83 3.04
N GLY A 163 -18.37 18.80 3.65
CA GLY A 163 -18.34 19.00 5.11
C GLY A 163 -19.23 18.06 5.91
N ASP A 164 -20.11 17.29 5.24
CA ASP A 164 -20.92 16.25 5.88
C ASP A 164 -20.08 14.99 6.10
N GLU A 165 -19.51 14.94 7.29
CA GLU A 165 -18.65 13.89 7.77
C GLU A 165 -19.33 12.50 7.83
N GLU A 166 -20.65 12.44 8.06
CA GLU A 166 -21.40 11.17 8.06
C GLU A 166 -21.57 10.66 6.63
N ALA A 167 -21.87 11.55 5.68
CA ALA A 167 -21.96 11.21 4.26
C ALA A 167 -20.62 10.71 3.72
N VAL A 168 -19.50 11.37 4.07
CA VAL A 168 -18.15 10.92 3.69
C VAL A 168 -17.89 9.51 4.21
N ARG A 169 -18.19 9.24 5.49
CA ARG A 169 -18.04 7.90 6.09
C ARG A 169 -18.88 6.85 5.39
N ALA A 170 -20.14 7.15 5.11
CA ALA A 170 -21.07 6.22 4.48
C ALA A 170 -20.61 5.79 3.08
N VAL A 171 -20.07 6.73 2.29
CA VAL A 171 -19.61 6.46 0.91
C VAL A 171 -18.25 5.75 0.92
N LEU A 172 -17.25 6.27 1.63
CA LEU A 172 -15.90 5.67 1.62
C LEU A 172 -15.86 4.29 2.25
N SER A 173 -16.71 4.00 3.25
CA SER A 173 -16.75 2.68 3.89
C SER A 173 -17.14 1.53 2.94
N GLN A 174 -17.68 1.85 1.76
CA GLN A 174 -17.96 0.86 0.71
C GLN A 174 -16.69 0.27 0.10
N THR A 175 -15.59 1.03 0.07
CA THR A 175 -14.33 0.63 -0.59
C THR A 175 -13.10 0.70 0.31
N VAL A 176 -13.19 1.36 1.47
CA VAL A 176 -12.13 1.49 2.47
C VAL A 176 -12.63 0.92 3.82
N PRO A 177 -11.82 0.17 4.58
CA PRO A 177 -12.23 -0.31 5.91
C PRO A 177 -12.63 0.84 6.82
N SER A 178 -13.70 0.68 7.60
CA SER A 178 -14.29 1.78 8.37
C SER A 178 -13.32 2.41 9.37
N VAL A 179 -12.44 1.63 10.00
CA VAL A 179 -11.40 2.14 10.90
C VAL A 179 -10.40 3.06 10.18
N VAL A 180 -10.10 2.74 8.92
CA VAL A 180 -9.23 3.56 8.06
C VAL A 180 -9.96 4.82 7.62
N VAL A 181 -11.25 4.73 7.29
CA VAL A 181 -12.08 5.90 6.98
C VAL A 181 -12.13 6.86 8.17
N GLU A 182 -12.31 6.34 9.39
CA GLU A 182 -12.31 7.16 10.60
C GLU A 182 -10.96 7.86 10.80
N TYR A 183 -9.86 7.13 10.60
CA TYR A 183 -8.52 7.73 10.60
C TYR A 183 -8.39 8.85 9.54
N MET A 184 -8.84 8.61 8.32
CA MET A 184 -8.74 9.59 7.22
C MET A 184 -9.52 10.87 7.53
N VAL A 185 -10.74 10.74 8.05
CA VAL A 185 -11.59 11.89 8.42
C VAL A 185 -10.99 12.65 9.61
N ARG A 186 -10.60 11.94 10.67
CA ARG A 186 -10.03 12.54 11.89
C ARG A 186 -8.76 13.37 11.62
N ASN A 187 -7.97 12.97 10.62
CA ASN A 187 -6.70 13.62 10.26
C ASN A 187 -6.82 14.57 9.05
N ASP A 188 -8.03 14.93 8.61
CA ASP A 188 -8.26 15.80 7.44
C ASP A 188 -7.54 15.31 6.16
N ALA A 189 -7.39 13.98 6.04
CA ALA A 189 -6.53 13.35 5.02
C ALA A 189 -7.11 13.47 3.60
N LEU A 190 -8.38 13.86 3.45
CA LEU A 190 -9.05 14.00 2.16
C LEU A 190 -8.90 15.40 1.57
N ARG A 191 -8.84 16.43 2.41
CA ARG A 191 -8.95 17.83 1.98
C ARG A 191 -7.90 18.23 0.96
N ARG A 192 -6.68 17.71 1.08
CA ARG A 192 -5.59 17.96 0.11
C ARG A 192 -5.97 17.59 -1.32
N LEU A 193 -6.81 16.57 -1.52
CA LEU A 193 -7.20 16.08 -2.84
C LEU A 193 -7.94 17.13 -3.67
N ALA A 194 -8.59 18.11 -3.03
CA ALA A 194 -9.23 19.24 -3.69
C ALA A 194 -8.23 20.19 -4.37
N PHE A 195 -7.00 20.23 -3.86
CA PHE A 195 -5.94 21.15 -4.30
C PHE A 195 -4.87 20.47 -5.16
N LEU A 196 -4.86 19.14 -5.18
CA LEU A 196 -4.03 18.37 -6.10
C LEU A 196 -4.62 18.49 -7.52
N GLY A 197 -3.98 19.32 -8.34
CA GLY A 197 -4.27 19.41 -9.76
C GLY A 197 -3.43 18.44 -10.57
N GLU A 198 -3.97 17.98 -11.71
CA GLU A 198 -3.09 17.76 -12.86
C GLU A 198 -2.69 19.16 -13.31
N GLY A 199 -1.40 19.46 -13.42
CA GLY A 199 -0.93 20.81 -13.79
C GLY A 199 -1.79 21.38 -14.90
N GLY A 200 -2.49 22.49 -14.62
CA GLY A 200 -3.42 23.09 -15.57
C GLY A 200 -2.72 23.44 -16.88
N GLU A 201 -3.47 23.47 -17.98
CA GLU A 201 -2.92 24.01 -19.24
C GLU A 201 -2.28 25.38 -18.98
N PRO A 202 -1.07 25.65 -19.49
CA PRO A 202 -0.52 26.98 -19.42
C PRO A 202 -1.42 27.89 -20.24
N VAL A 203 -2.23 28.69 -19.55
CA VAL A 203 -2.95 29.81 -20.17
C VAL A 203 -1.92 30.88 -20.53
N GLY A 204 -1.40 30.78 -21.76
CA GLY A 204 -0.60 31.81 -22.43
C GLY A 204 -1.47 32.86 -23.09
#